data_AF-A0A844T418-F1
#
_entry.id   AF-A0A844T418-F1
#
_cell.length_a   1.000
_cell.length_b   1.000
_cell.length_c   1.000
_cell.angle_alpha   90.00
_cell.angle_beta   90.00
_cell.angle_gamma   90.00
#
_symmetry.space_group_name_H-M   'P 1'
#
loop_
_entity.id
_entity.type
_entity.pdbx_description
1 polymer ?
#
loop_
_entity_poly.entity_id
_entity_poly.type
_entity_poly.pdbx_seq_one_letter_code
_entity_poly.pdbx_strand_id
1 'polypeptide(L)' 'PKSNRSGPICFSPYLYRARNHVERFFNRIKQCRRVATRYDRLGANYLAFVQLASIRIWLRLNESAS' A
#
# COMPACT_ATOMS: atom_id res chain seq x y z
N PRO A 1 -20.32 8.65 10.53
CA PRO A 1 -19.51 9.42 11.52
C PRO A 1 -20.06 9.13 12.91
N LYS A 2 -19.23 8.91 13.94
CA LYS A 2 -19.73 8.64 15.30
C LYS A 2 -20.49 9.87 15.84
N SER A 3 -21.65 9.63 16.46
CA SER A 3 -22.53 10.67 17.02
C SER A 3 -21.88 11.46 18.16
N ASN A 4 -21.07 10.82 19.01
CA ASN A 4 -20.48 11.45 20.21
C ASN A 4 -19.11 12.11 19.95
N ARG A 5 -18.89 12.67 18.76
CA ARG A 5 -17.60 13.29 18.42
C ARG A 5 -17.64 14.78 18.76
N SER A 6 -16.75 15.22 19.65
CA SER A 6 -16.69 16.61 20.13
C SER A 6 -16.02 17.61 19.17
N GLY A 7 -15.48 17.19 18.02
CA GLY A 7 -14.75 18.06 17.10
C GLY A 7 -14.95 17.72 15.62
N PRO A 8 -14.78 18.70 14.72
CA PRO A 8 -14.92 18.50 13.28
C PRO A 8 -13.81 17.60 12.73
N ILE A 9 -14.11 16.88 11.64
CA ILE A 9 -13.11 16.09 10.92
C ILE A 9 -12.36 17.05 9.99
N CYS A 10 -11.04 17.14 10.12
CA CYS A 10 -10.20 17.75 9.07
C CYS A 10 -10.24 16.87 7.81
N PHE A 11 -11.25 17.08 6.98
CA PHE A 11 -11.44 16.38 5.72
C PHE A 11 -11.03 17.29 4.57
N SER A 12 -9.99 16.88 3.84
CA SER A 12 -9.65 17.47 2.56
C SER A 12 -10.03 16.49 1.45
N PRO A 13 -10.98 16.84 0.56
CA PRO A 13 -11.36 16.00 -0.57
C PRO A 13 -10.17 15.64 -1.47
N TYR A 14 -9.22 16.58 -1.61
CA TYR A 14 -8.00 16.38 -2.39
C TYR A 14 -7.12 15.28 -1.81
N LEU A 15 -6.82 15.36 -0.49
CA LEU A 15 -6.02 14.34 0.19
C LEU A 15 -6.75 12.98 0.21
N TYR A 16 -8.07 13.00 0.37
CA TYR A 16 -8.88 11.79 0.31
C TYR A 16 -8.83 11.12 -1.07
N ARG A 17 -8.80 11.89 -2.16
CA ARG A 17 -8.64 11.36 -3.52
C ARG A 17 -7.24 10.76 -3.73
N ALA A 18 -6.20 11.43 -3.24
CA ALA A 18 -4.81 10.96 -3.36
C ALA A 18 -4.59 9.60 -2.66
N ARG A 19 -5.33 9.33 -1.58
CA ARG A 19 -5.30 8.05 -0.85
C ARG A 19 -5.52 6.82 -1.74
N ASN A 20 -6.36 6.91 -2.78
CA ASN A 20 -6.63 5.78 -3.69
C ASN A 20 -5.35 5.27 -4.38
N HIS A 21 -4.39 6.13 -4.68
CA HIS A 21 -3.12 5.70 -5.28
C HIS A 21 -2.31 4.83 -4.31
N VAL A 22 -2.27 5.23 -3.04
CA VAL A 22 -1.60 4.50 -1.96
C VAL A 22 -2.28 3.15 -1.72
N GLU A 23 -3.62 3.13 -1.66
CA GLU A 23 -4.39 1.89 -1.49
C GLU A 23 -4.16 0.91 -2.64
N ARG A 24 -4.18 1.39 -3.90
CA ARG A 24 -3.91 0.57 -5.08
C ARG A 24 -2.49 0.01 -5.07
N PHE A 25 -1.51 0.79 -4.65
CA PHE A 25 -0.12 0.33 -4.51
C PHE A 25 -0.03 -0.82 -3.50
N PHE A 26 -0.58 -0.67 -2.30
CA PHE A 26 -0.57 -1.74 -1.30
C PHE A 26 -1.41 -2.96 -1.72
N ASN A 27 -2.52 -2.75 -2.44
CA ASN A 27 -3.30 -3.85 -3.00
C ASN A 27 -2.47 -4.67 -3.99
N ARG A 28 -1.68 -4.00 -4.86
CA ARG A 28 -0.77 -4.65 -5.81
C ARG A 28 0.33 -5.43 -5.09
N ILE A 29 0.95 -4.87 -4.06
CA ILE A 29 1.95 -5.56 -3.22
C ILE A 29 1.35 -6.80 -2.56
N LYS A 30 0.12 -6.71 -2.05
CA LYS A 30 -0.57 -7.83 -1.40
C LYS A 30 -0.96 -8.97 -2.35
N GLN A 31 -0.86 -8.79 -3.68
CA GLN A 31 -0.96 -9.91 -4.61
C GLN A 31 0.17 -10.94 -4.38
N CYS A 32 1.31 -10.49 -3.84
CA CYS A 32 2.34 -11.39 -3.35
C CYS A 32 1.90 -12.03 -2.02
N ARG A 33 1.39 -13.26 -2.07
CA ARG A 33 0.87 -14.01 -0.92
C ARG A 33 1.80 -13.98 0.29
N ARG A 34 3.12 -14.09 0.07
CA ARG A 34 4.14 -14.04 1.13
C ARG A 34 4.14 -12.73 1.92
N VAL A 35 3.95 -11.59 1.23
CA VAL A 35 3.85 -10.27 1.87
C VAL A 35 2.48 -10.10 2.55
N ALA A 36 1.42 -10.64 1.95
CA ALA A 36 0.06 -10.53 2.48
C ALA A 36 -0.15 -11.28 3.80
N THR A 37 0.40 -12.49 3.92
CA THR A 37 0.20 -13.32 5.11
C THR A 37 1.18 -13.01 6.25
N ARG A 38 2.29 -12.30 5.97
CA ARG A 38 3.31 -11.89 6.96
C ARG A 38 3.73 -13.03 7.91
N TYR A 39 4.06 -14.19 7.34
CA TYR A 39 4.56 -15.34 8.12
C TYR A 39 6.07 -15.30 8.39
N ASP A 40 6.80 -14.34 7.79
CA ASP A 40 8.23 -14.20 8.04
C ASP A 40 8.49 -13.76 9.51
N ARG A 41 9.18 -14.62 10.26
CA ARG A 41 9.50 -14.40 11.69
C ARG A 41 10.45 -13.23 11.92
N LEU A 42 11.32 -12.95 10.94
CA LEU A 42 12.31 -11.88 11.00
C LEU A 42 11.84 -10.68 10.17
N GLY A 43 11.83 -9.50 10.79
CA GLY A 43 11.43 -8.25 10.13
C GLY A 43 12.29 -7.91 8.89
N ALA A 44 13.57 -8.27 8.91
CA ALA A 44 14.47 -8.08 7.77
C ALA A 44 14.03 -8.90 6.55
N ASN A 45 13.62 -10.15 6.75
CA ASN A 45 13.12 -10.99 5.66
C ASN A 45 11.83 -10.42 5.08
N TYR A 46 10.90 -10.00 5.94
CA TYR A 46 9.66 -9.36 5.49
C TYR A 46 9.94 -8.11 4.66
N LEU A 47 10.86 -7.25 5.12
CA LEU A 47 11.26 -6.03 4.41
C LEU A 47 11.89 -6.35 3.06
N ALA A 48 12.77 -7.36 2.98
CA ALA A 48 13.37 -7.80 1.72
C ALA A 48 12.29 -8.24 0.70
N PHE A 49 11.26 -8.99 1.14
CA PHE A 49 10.15 -9.37 0.25
C PHE A 49 9.30 -8.17 -0.19
N VAL A 50 9.08 -7.19 0.68
CA VAL A 50 8.38 -5.94 0.32
C VAL A 50 9.18 -5.16 -0.73
N GLN A 51 10.50 -5.05 -0.57
CA GLN A 51 11.37 -4.40 -1.55
C GLN A 51 11.36 -5.15 -2.88
N LEU A 52 11.47 -6.47 -2.86
CA LEU A 52 11.44 -7.30 -4.07
C LEU A 52 10.10 -7.18 -4.81
N ALA A 53 8.97 -7.19 -4.09
CA ALA A 53 7.66 -6.96 -4.67
C ALA A 53 7.53 -5.55 -5.28
N SER A 54 8.09 -4.53 -4.61
CA SER A 54 8.08 -3.14 -5.09
C SER A 54 8.90 -2.99 -6.39
N ILE A 55 10.10 -3.57 -6.45
CA ILE A 55 10.94 -3.58 -7.65
C ILE A 55 10.20 -4.24 -8.82
N ARG A 56 9.56 -5.40 -8.58
CA ARG A 56 8.79 -6.10 -9.63
C ARG A 56 7.63 -5.27 -10.17
N ILE A 57 6.92 -4.54 -9.31
CA ILE A 57 5.85 -3.63 -9.73
C ILE A 57 6.42 -2.48 -10.56
N TRP A 58 7.55 -1.92 -10.16
CA TRP A 58 8.22 -0.82 -10.85
C TRP A 58 8.72 -1.24 -12.25
N LEU A 59 9.33 -2.42 -12.39
CA LEU A 59 9.76 -2.94 -13.69
C LEU A 59 8.58 -3.13 -14.64
N ARG A 60 7.47 -3.72 -14.16
CA ARG A 60 6.25 -3.88 -14.96
C ARG A 60 5.67 -2.56 -15.44
N LEU A 61 5.71 -1.52 -14.60
CA LEU A 61 5.24 -0.18 -14.96
C LEU A 61 6.07 0.42 -16.09
N ASN A 62 7.40 0.30 -16.04
CA ASN A 62 8.28 0.79 -17.10
C ASN A 62 8.10 0.01 -18.42
N GLU A 63 7.95 -1.32 -18.33
CA GLU A 63 7.68 -2.17 -19.50
C GLU A 63 6.36 -1.81 -20.18
N SER A 64 5.33 -1.44 -19.42
CA SER A 64 4.03 -1.04 -19.97
C SER A 64 4.02 0.39 -20.54
N ALA A 65 5.05 1.18 -20.23
CA ALA A 65 5.20 2.57 -20.69
C ALA A 65 6.09 2.68 -21.94
N SER A 66 6.80 1.60 -22.27
CA SER A 66 7.60 1.44 -23.50
C SER A 66 6.73 0.86 -24.61
#